data_AF-A0A511J0Y7-F1
#
_entry.id   AF-A0A511J0Y7-F1
#
_cell.length_a   1.000
_cell.length_b   1.000
_cell.length_c   1.000
_cell.angle_alpha   90.00
_cell.angle_beta   90.00
_cell.angle_gamma   90.00
#
_symmetry.space_group_name_H-M   'P 1'
#
loop_
_entity.id
_entity.type
_entity.pdbx_description
1 polymer ?
#
loop_
_entity_poly.entity_id
_entity_poly.type
_entity_poly.pdbx_seq_one_letter_code
_entity_poly.pdbx_strand_id
1 'polypeptide(L)' 'METEEQKKARKARKKIEMQRLCRMLDIEGWEQNESIVKEVRAIVQLGKTQKKKPINLSKN' A
#
# COMPACT_ATOMS: atom_id res chain seq x y z
N MET A 1 14.56 -4.46 -13.74
CA MET A 1 13.13 -4.17 -14.03
C MET A 1 12.30 -5.30 -13.44
N GLU A 2 11.22 -5.02 -12.72
CA GLU A 2 10.31 -6.05 -12.19
C GLU A 2 9.51 -6.63 -13.37
N THR A 3 9.51 -7.95 -13.57
CA THR A 3 8.72 -8.58 -14.65
C THR A 3 7.23 -8.52 -14.32
N GLU A 4 6.36 -8.62 -15.33
CA GLU A 4 4.91 -8.58 -15.12
C GLU A 4 4.41 -9.72 -14.20
N GLU A 5 5.06 -10.89 -14.26
CA GLU A 5 4.79 -12.01 -13.35
C GLU A 5 5.16 -11.69 -11.90
N GLN A 6 6.33 -11.07 -11.68
CA GLN A 6 6.75 -10.63 -10.34
C GLN A 6 5.78 -9.58 -9.77
N LYS A 7 5.30 -8.68 -10.63
CA LYS A 7 4.27 -7.69 -10.30
C LYS A 7 2.97 -8.35 -9.84
N LYS A 8 2.51 -9.39 -10.55
CA LYS A 8 1.30 -10.16 -10.23
C LYS A 8 1.45 -10.92 -8.92
N ALA A 9 2.58 -11.60 -8.73
CA ALA A 9 2.90 -12.32 -7.49
C ALA A 9 2.94 -11.38 -6.28
N ARG A 10 3.56 -10.20 -6.41
CA ARG A 10 3.59 -9.19 -5.35
C ARG A 10 2.20 -8.69 -4.98
N LYS A 11 1.34 -8.42 -5.97
CA LYS A 11 -0.05 -8.01 -5.73
C LYS A 11 -0.82 -9.10 -5.01
N ALA A 12 -0.66 -10.37 -5.42
CA ALA A 12 -1.32 -11.50 -4.78
C ALA A 12 -0.91 -11.67 -3.31
N ARG A 13 0.39 -11.60 -3.00
CA ARG A 13 0.90 -11.67 -1.62
C ARG A 13 0.30 -10.57 -0.74
N LYS A 14 0.27 -9.33 -1.23
CA LYS A 14 -0.32 -8.20 -0.52
C LYS A 14 -1.83 -8.35 -0.29
N LYS A 15 -2.56 -8.93 -1.25
CA LYS A 15 -3.99 -9.21 -1.10
C LYS A 15 -4.24 -10.24 -0.01
N ILE A 16 -3.45 -11.32 0.04
CA ILE A 16 -3.56 -12.35 1.09
C ILE A 16 -3.29 -11.76 2.47
N GLU A 17 -2.24 -10.93 2.59
CA GLU A 17 -1.89 -10.27 3.84
C GLU A 17 -2.97 -9.30 4.31
N MET A 18 -3.55 -8.52 3.40
CA MET A 18 -4.68 -7.64 3.72
C MET A 18 -5.91 -8.43 4.16
N GLN A 19 -6.24 -9.54 3.48
CA GLN A 19 -7.33 -10.41 3.90
C GLN A 19 -7.11 -10.97 5.31
N ARG A 20 -5.87 -11.29 5.67
CA ARG A 20 -5.51 -11.72 7.03
C ARG A 20 -5.72 -10.58 8.04
N LEU A 21 -5.32 -9.35 7.72
CA LEU A 21 -5.52 -8.18 8.58
C LEU A 21 -7.02 -7.91 8.81
N CYS A 22 -7.82 -7.90 7.74
CA CYS A 22 -9.26 -7.65 7.83
C CYS A 22 -9.98 -8.72 8.67
N ARG A 23 -9.58 -9.99 8.57
CA ARG A 23 -10.09 -11.06 9.44
C ARG A 23 -9.74 -10.85 10.92
N MET A 24 -8.55 -10.32 11.24
CA MET A 24 -8.18 -10.05 12.63
C MET A 24 -8.93 -8.86 13.23
N LEU A 25 -9.45 -7.97 12.39
CA LEU A 25 -10.16 -6.76 12.80
C LEU A 25 -11.68 -6.87 12.64
N ASP A 26 -12.20 -8.06 12.31
CA ASP A 26 -13.61 -8.31 11.97
C ASP A 26 -14.17 -7.34 10.92
N ILE A 27 -13.33 -6.96 9.94
CA ILE A 27 -13.72 -6.10 8.82
C ILE A 27 -14.18 -6.99 7.67
N GLU A 28 -15.48 -7.12 7.51
CA GLU A 28 -16.10 -7.77 6.35
C GLU A 28 -16.19 -6.81 5.15
N GLY A 29 -16.16 -7.37 3.94
CA GLY A 29 -16.44 -6.59 2.71
C GLY A 29 -15.46 -5.44 2.42
N TRP A 30 -14.26 -5.42 3.01
CA TRP A 30 -13.32 -4.31 2.85
C TRP A 30 -12.96 -3.99 1.38
N GLU A 31 -12.97 -4.98 0.49
CA GLU A 31 -12.72 -4.80 -0.95
C GLU A 31 -13.84 -3.99 -1.64
N GLN A 32 -15.04 -3.97 -1.06
CA GLN A 32 -16.22 -3.25 -1.54
C GLN A 32 -16.35 -1.87 -0.88
N ASN A 33 -15.64 -1.65 0.25
CA ASN A 33 -15.60 -0.37 0.92
C ASN A 33 -14.56 0.55 0.26
N GLU A 34 -15.05 1.45 -0.60
CA GLU A 34 -14.19 2.37 -1.36
C GLU A 34 -13.33 3.27 -0.46
N SER A 35 -13.82 3.67 0.71
CA SER A 35 -13.07 4.50 1.66
C SER A 35 -11.84 3.76 2.21
N ILE A 36 -12.03 2.51 2.65
CA ILE A 36 -10.95 1.66 3.14
C ILE A 36 -9.95 1.38 2.02
N VAL A 37 -10.42 1.06 0.81
CA VAL A 37 -9.57 0.83 -0.35
C VAL A 37 -8.75 2.08 -0.71
N LYS A 38 -9.33 3.27 -0.60
CA LYS A 38 -8.66 4.55 -0.87
C LYS A 38 -7.57 4.83 0.14
N GLU A 39 -7.82 4.64 1.43
CA GLU A 39 -6.82 4.82 2.49
C GLU A 39 -5.68 3.79 2.37
N VAL A 40 -6.00 2.52 2.15
CA VAL A 40 -5.00 1.46 1.93
C VAL A 40 -4.13 1.79 0.72
N ARG A 41 -4.73 2.24 -0.39
CA ARG A 41 -3.97 2.68 -1.58
C ARG A 41 -3.07 3.87 -1.26
N ALA A 42 -3.55 4.84 -0.48
CA ALA A 42 -2.76 5.99 -0.05
C ALA A 42 -1.56 5.57 0.79
N ILE A 43 -1.74 4.69 1.79
CA ILE A 43 -0.65 4.17 2.64
C ILE A 43 0.39 3.40 1.81
N VAL A 44 -0.06 2.52 0.91
CA VAL A 44 0.83 1.74 0.04
C VAL A 44 1.59 2.64 -0.95
N GLN A 45 0.98 3.74 -1.40
CA GLN A 45 1.65 4.74 -2.24
C GLN A 45 2.61 5.62 -1.43
N LEU A 46 2.25 6.01 -0.20
CA LEU A 46 3.11 6.78 0.72
C LEU A 46 4.41 6.02 1.04
N GLY A 47 4.30 4.70 1.23
CA GLY A 47 5.45 3.81 1.40
C GLY A 47 6.37 3.73 0.17
N LYS A 48 5.90 4.12 -1.02
CA LYS A 48 6.73 4.26 -2.24
C LYS A 48 7.32 5.65 -2.41
N THR A 49 6.76 6.66 -1.76
CA THR A 49 7.18 8.07 -1.87
C THR A 49 8.02 8.57 -0.70
N GLN A 50 8.40 7.73 0.27
CA GLN A 50 9.54 8.04 1.14
C GLN A 50 10.90 7.95 0.41
N LYS A 51 10.99 8.49 -0.81
CA LYS A 51 12.20 9.25 -1.16
C LYS A 51 12.13 10.51 -0.31
N LYS A 52 12.85 10.52 0.82
CA LYS A 52 13.16 11.76 1.55
C LYS A 52 13.49 12.82 0.50
N LYS A 53 12.64 13.86 0.38
CA LYS A 53 13.05 15.07 -0.31
C LYS A 53 14.34 15.50 0.40
N PRO A 54 15.47 15.74 -0.30
CA PRO A 54 16.60 16.37 0.35
C PRO A 54 16.08 17.72 0.87
N ILE A 55 16.06 17.86 2.19
CA ILE A 55 15.85 19.15 2.83
C ILE A 55 17.10 19.94 2.44
N ASN A 56 17.02 20.67 1.33
CA ASN A 56 17.95 21.74 1.04
C ASN A 56 17.69 22.82 2.10
N LEU A 57 18.32 22.67 3.27
CA LEU A 57 18.62 23.79 4.16
C LEU A 57 19.60 24.69 3.40
N SER A 58 19.04 25.52 2.52
CA SER A 58 19.72 26.70 2.03
C SER A 58 19.88 27.63 3.21
N LYS A 59 21.13 27.83 3.63
CA LYS A 59 21.55 28.88 4.55
C LYS A 59 20.94 30.21 4.10
N ASN A 60 20.37 30.93 5.06
CA ASN A 60 20.46 32.38 5.16
C ASN A 60 20.70 32.72 6.63
#